data_AF-A0A2P4QBW9-F1
#
_entry.id   AF-A0A2P4QBW9-F1
#
_cell.length_a   1.000
_cell.length_b   1.000
_cell.length_c   1.000
_cell.angle_alpha   90.00
_cell.angle_beta   90.00
_cell.angle_gamma   90.00
#
_symmetry.space_group_name_H-M   'P 1'
#
loop_
_entity.id
_entity.type
_entity.pdbx_description
1 polymer ?
#
loop_
_entity_poly.entity_id
_entity_poly.type
_entity_poly.pdbx_seq_one_letter_code
_entity_poly.pdbx_strand_id
1 'polypeptide(L)'
;MERFTTQNTQDDENFSFLEYSGGDTQASQYDYNDFSLESQQTNTLLDGSQSHFVEPDLSGVGVDELDAFQDLAIVERELEHACRYCGIHAVNSVARCVTCNKWFCNSRGNTSGSHIINHLVRAKHREVALHPDSPLGETTLECYSCGCKNVFLLGFIPAKSDTVVVLLCR
;
A
#
# COMPACT_ATOMS: atom_id res chain seq x y z
N MET A 1 12.66 29.16 75.44
CA MET A 1 13.51 29.12 74.24
C MET A 1 13.42 27.71 73.68
N GLU A 2 13.30 27.44 72.38
CA GLU A 2 13.13 28.31 71.19
C GLU A 2 12.32 27.56 70.10
N ARG A 3 12.16 28.13 68.89
CA ARG A 3 11.25 27.63 67.83
C ARG A 3 11.99 27.24 66.53
N PHE A 4 11.24 26.59 65.63
CA PHE A 4 11.18 26.64 64.15
C PHE A 4 11.19 25.23 63.52
N THR A 5 10.08 24.69 62.97
CA THR A 5 9.57 24.77 61.56
C THR A 5 10.60 24.37 60.47
N THR A 6 10.31 23.56 59.43
CA THR A 6 9.06 22.96 58.86
C THR A 6 9.22 21.41 58.70
N GLN A 7 8.47 20.57 57.94
CA GLN A 7 7.32 20.71 57.01
C GLN A 7 6.45 19.44 56.85
N ASN A 8 5.21 19.65 56.40
CA ASN A 8 4.26 18.85 55.58
C ASN A 8 4.84 17.94 54.45
N THR A 9 4.13 16.93 53.90
CA THR A 9 2.92 16.14 54.29
C THR A 9 2.86 14.85 53.44
N GLN A 10 1.97 13.92 53.79
CA GLN A 10 1.72 12.64 53.12
C GLN A 10 0.66 12.71 51.98
N ASP A 11 0.73 11.70 51.10
CA ASP A 11 -0.37 11.00 50.38
C ASP A 11 -1.19 11.67 49.26
N ASP A 12 -1.99 10.78 48.65
CA ASP A 12 -3.13 10.90 47.72
C ASP A 12 -2.92 10.94 46.18
N GLU A 13 -3.32 9.79 45.60
CA GLU A 13 -3.71 9.56 44.21
C GLU A 13 -4.63 10.65 43.64
N ASN A 14 -4.44 11.04 42.37
CA ASN A 14 -5.46 11.81 41.65
C ASN A 14 -5.58 11.42 40.17
N PHE A 15 -6.53 10.53 39.90
CA PHE A 15 -7.02 10.23 38.55
C PHE A 15 -7.84 11.40 38.01
N SER A 16 -7.15 12.42 37.47
CA SER A 16 -7.80 13.62 36.92
C SER A 16 -8.59 13.30 35.65
N PHE A 17 -9.89 13.07 35.84
CA PHE A 17 -10.93 12.88 34.84
C PHE A 17 -11.00 14.08 33.89
N LEU A 18 -10.54 13.89 32.65
CA LEU A 18 -10.48 14.95 31.64
C LEU A 18 -11.83 15.08 30.91
N GLU A 19 -12.81 15.66 31.60
CA GLU A 19 -14.09 16.06 31.03
C GLU A 19 -13.90 17.25 30.09
N TYR A 20 -14.08 17.05 28.78
CA TYR A 20 -14.08 18.14 27.80
C TYR A 20 -15.44 18.26 27.11
N SER A 21 -16.24 19.20 27.61
CA SER A 21 -17.60 19.48 27.15
C SER A 21 -17.62 20.36 25.90
N GLY A 22 -18.48 20.00 24.93
CA GLY A 22 -18.99 20.92 23.92
C GLY A 22 -18.06 21.24 22.74
N GLY A 23 -18.31 20.58 21.60
CA GLY A 23 -17.78 20.98 20.30
C GLY A 23 -18.70 20.46 19.20
N ASP A 24 -19.45 21.35 18.56
CA ASP A 24 -20.49 20.97 17.59
C ASP A 24 -19.89 20.32 16.33
N THR A 25 -20.24 19.06 16.07
CA THR A 25 -19.92 18.38 14.82
C THR A 25 -20.78 18.97 13.70
N GLN A 26 -20.22 19.92 12.95
CA GLN A 26 -20.86 20.45 11.74
C GLN A 26 -21.11 19.31 10.76
N ALA A 27 -22.36 19.19 10.30
CA ALA A 27 -22.75 18.13 9.37
C ALA A 27 -22.13 18.39 7.98
N SER A 28 -21.24 17.50 7.55
CA SER A 28 -20.74 17.49 6.18
C SER A 28 -21.90 17.25 5.21
N GLN A 29 -22.31 18.28 4.49
CA GLN A 29 -23.26 18.13 3.39
C GLN A 29 -22.61 17.31 2.28
N TYR A 30 -23.09 16.08 2.08
CA TYR A 30 -22.75 15.27 0.92
C TYR A 30 -23.51 15.83 -0.30
N ASP A 31 -22.86 16.71 -1.04
CA ASP A 31 -23.41 17.21 -2.31
C ASP A 31 -23.33 16.10 -3.38
N TYR A 32 -24.44 15.38 -3.53
CA TYR A 32 -24.56 14.20 -4.37
C TYR A 32 -24.83 14.63 -5.81
N ASN A 33 -23.77 15.03 -6.52
CA ASN A 33 -23.89 15.58 -7.88
C ASN A 33 -24.64 14.62 -8.82
N ASP A 34 -25.67 15.17 -9.46
CA ASP A 34 -26.73 14.43 -10.16
C ASP A 34 -26.25 13.77 -11.45
N PHE A 35 -26.90 12.66 -11.81
CA PHE A 35 -26.62 11.87 -13.00
C PHE A 35 -27.83 11.92 -13.95
N SER A 36 -28.10 13.11 -14.50
CA SER A 36 -29.28 13.37 -15.34
C SER A 36 -28.98 14.31 -16.51
N LEU A 37 -29.35 13.85 -17.72
CA LEU A 37 -29.64 14.64 -18.95
C LEU A 37 -28.40 15.23 -19.69
N GLU A 38 -28.38 15.38 -21.02
CA GLU A 38 -29.39 15.03 -22.05
C GLU A 38 -28.75 14.72 -23.43
N SER A 39 -29.53 14.17 -24.36
CA SER A 39 -29.05 13.72 -25.69
C SER A 39 -29.71 14.48 -26.86
N GLN A 40 -29.00 15.44 -27.46
CA GLN A 40 -29.36 16.11 -28.72
C GLN A 40 -28.05 16.34 -29.52
N GLN A 41 -27.75 15.55 -30.56
CA GLN A 41 -28.24 15.64 -31.94
C GLN A 41 -27.90 16.94 -32.70
N THR A 42 -26.99 16.79 -33.68
CA THR A 42 -26.92 17.47 -34.98
C THR A 42 -27.05 18.99 -35.05
N ASN A 43 -25.99 19.64 -35.53
CA ASN A 43 -26.13 20.53 -36.69
C ASN A 43 -24.86 20.56 -37.53
N THR A 44 -25.02 20.45 -38.86
CA THR A 44 -23.94 20.59 -39.84
C THR A 44 -23.86 22.04 -40.32
N LEU A 45 -22.71 22.68 -40.19
CA LEU A 45 -22.34 23.82 -41.03
C LEU A 45 -20.99 23.55 -41.67
N LEU A 46 -20.91 23.87 -42.96
CA LEU A 46 -19.75 23.65 -43.80
C LEU A 46 -19.04 24.99 -43.99
N ASP A 47 -17.77 25.07 -43.62
CA ASP A 47 -16.83 26.00 -44.24
C ASP A 47 -15.45 25.31 -44.37
N GLY A 48 -14.72 25.64 -45.43
CA GLY A 48 -13.60 24.83 -45.91
C GLY A 48 -12.25 25.54 -45.83
N SER A 49 -11.26 24.89 -45.22
CA SER A 49 -9.85 25.31 -45.31
C SER A 49 -8.88 24.13 -45.18
N GLN A 50 -8.60 23.53 -46.34
CA GLN A 50 -7.36 22.83 -46.73
C GLN A 50 -6.55 22.11 -45.62
N SER A 51 -6.79 20.81 -45.43
CA SER A 51 -5.91 19.93 -44.66
C SER A 51 -4.74 19.43 -45.52
N HIS A 52 -3.53 19.96 -45.29
CA HIS A 52 -2.31 19.47 -45.93
C HIS A 52 -1.68 18.34 -45.10
N PHE A 53 -2.20 17.12 -45.28
CA PHE A 53 -1.65 15.92 -44.67
C PHE A 53 -0.29 15.57 -45.31
N VAL A 54 0.76 15.57 -44.51
CA VAL A 54 2.09 15.05 -44.88
C VAL A 54 2.24 13.70 -44.19
N GLU A 55 2.13 12.62 -44.97
CA GLU A 55 2.43 11.26 -44.50
C GLU A 55 3.91 11.19 -44.06
N PRO A 56 4.22 10.71 -42.84
CA PRO A 56 5.60 10.49 -42.43
C PRO A 56 6.12 9.21 -43.09
N ASP A 57 6.84 9.36 -44.20
CA ASP A 57 7.54 8.25 -44.85
C ASP A 57 8.55 7.60 -43.88
N LEU A 58 8.25 6.37 -43.48
CA LEU A 58 9.00 5.62 -42.47
C LEU A 58 9.94 4.57 -43.10
N SER A 59 10.22 4.67 -44.40
CA SER A 59 11.09 3.75 -45.15
C SER A 59 12.60 4.03 -44.99
N GLY A 60 13.06 4.29 -43.75
CA GLY A 60 14.41 4.83 -43.51
C GLY A 60 15.18 4.35 -42.26
N VAL A 61 14.69 3.35 -41.51
CA VAL A 61 15.42 2.83 -40.33
C VAL A 61 16.21 1.58 -40.70
N GLY A 62 17.54 1.64 -40.54
CA GLY A 62 18.43 0.49 -40.70
C GLY A 62 18.26 -0.51 -39.56
N VAL A 63 17.92 -1.76 -39.89
CA VAL A 63 17.58 -2.81 -38.91
C VAL A 63 18.81 -3.55 -38.37
N ASP A 64 19.53 -2.91 -37.45
CA ASP A 64 20.37 -3.63 -36.46
C ASP A 64 19.47 -4.21 -35.34
N GLU A 65 18.45 -4.99 -35.73
CA GLU A 65 17.42 -5.53 -34.82
C GLU A 65 17.89 -6.80 -34.10
N LEU A 66 18.66 -6.63 -33.01
CA LEU A 66 18.95 -7.71 -32.06
C LEU A 66 18.49 -7.42 -30.62
N ASP A 67 18.22 -6.17 -30.24
CA ASP A 67 17.91 -5.80 -28.85
C ASP A 67 16.41 -5.83 -28.49
N ALA A 68 15.49 -5.69 -29.45
CA ALA A 68 14.05 -5.53 -29.17
C ALA A 68 13.40 -6.72 -28.42
N PHE A 69 13.94 -7.94 -28.59
CA PHE A 69 13.51 -9.12 -27.83
C PHE A 69 14.00 -9.12 -26.38
N GLN A 70 15.11 -8.44 -26.09
CA GLN A 70 15.69 -8.38 -24.75
C GLN A 70 14.94 -7.38 -23.87
N ASP A 71 14.48 -6.24 -24.42
CA ASP A 71 13.68 -5.24 -23.70
C ASP A 71 12.32 -5.81 -23.25
N LEU A 72 11.63 -6.55 -24.12
CA LEU A 72 10.35 -7.19 -23.76
C LEU A 72 10.49 -8.16 -22.58
N ALA A 73 11.56 -8.97 -22.57
CA ALA A 73 11.84 -9.92 -21.49
C ALA A 73 12.23 -9.24 -20.16
N ILE A 74 12.74 -8.00 -20.19
CA ILE A 74 12.99 -7.19 -19.00
C ILE A 74 11.66 -6.66 -18.44
N VAL A 75 10.82 -6.08 -19.31
CA VAL A 75 9.50 -5.54 -18.93
C VAL A 75 8.57 -6.63 -18.38
N GLU A 76 8.57 -7.84 -18.94
CA GLU A 76 7.78 -8.96 -18.39
C GLU A 76 8.21 -9.32 -16.96
N ARG A 77 9.52 -9.29 -16.64
CA ARG A 77 10.05 -9.61 -15.30
C ARG A 77 9.72 -8.53 -14.27
N GLU A 78 9.76 -7.26 -14.64
CA GLU A 78 9.31 -6.16 -13.77
C GLU A 78 7.81 -6.24 -13.49
N LEU A 79 7.01 -6.77 -14.42
CA LEU A 79 5.56 -6.91 -14.26
C LEU A 79 5.12 -8.16 -13.49
N GLU A 80 5.94 -9.23 -13.44
CA GLU A 80 5.58 -10.49 -12.74
C GLU A 80 5.21 -10.27 -11.26
N HIS A 81 5.97 -9.41 -10.57
CA HIS A 81 5.81 -9.12 -9.14
C HIS A 81 5.04 -7.82 -8.85
N ALA A 82 4.39 -7.23 -9.87
CA ALA A 82 3.63 -6.00 -9.73
C ALA A 82 2.35 -6.14 -8.88
N CYS A 83 2.09 -5.16 -8.03
CA CYS A 83 0.89 -5.13 -7.19
C CYS A 83 -0.39 -5.09 -8.03
N ARG A 84 -1.25 -6.12 -7.86
CA ARG A 84 -2.48 -6.28 -8.67
C ARG A 84 -3.54 -5.17 -8.51
N TYR A 85 -3.34 -4.20 -7.60
CA TYR A 85 -4.22 -3.04 -7.41
C TYR A 85 -3.65 -1.71 -7.91
N CYS A 86 -2.33 -1.59 -8.14
CA CYS A 86 -1.71 -0.30 -8.52
C CYS A 86 -0.40 -0.37 -9.32
N GLY A 87 0.07 -1.55 -9.73
CA GLY A 87 1.26 -1.70 -10.58
C GLY A 87 2.62 -1.49 -9.89
N ILE A 88 2.66 -1.10 -8.61
CA ILE A 88 3.90 -0.99 -7.84
C ILE A 88 4.60 -2.36 -7.80
N HIS A 89 5.80 -2.42 -8.37
CA HIS A 89 6.65 -3.62 -8.51
C HIS A 89 8.00 -3.48 -7.79
N ALA A 90 8.24 -2.41 -7.02
CA ALA A 90 9.50 -2.30 -6.29
C ALA A 90 9.66 -3.46 -5.29
N VAL A 91 10.70 -4.29 -5.46
CA VAL A 91 11.04 -5.50 -4.67
C VAL A 91 10.77 -5.35 -3.17
N ASN A 92 11.29 -4.28 -2.54
CA ASN A 92 11.17 -4.03 -1.11
C ASN A 92 9.79 -3.50 -0.66
N SER A 93 8.87 -3.28 -1.59
CA SER A 93 7.52 -2.76 -1.36
C SER A 93 6.41 -3.79 -1.60
N VAL A 94 6.72 -4.99 -2.13
CA VAL A 94 5.75 -6.02 -2.51
C VAL A 94 5.90 -7.31 -1.72
N ALA A 95 4.79 -8.06 -1.60
CA ALA A 95 4.76 -9.39 -1.03
C ALA A 95 3.73 -10.29 -1.75
N ARG A 96 4.02 -11.58 -1.82
CA ARG A 96 3.18 -12.60 -2.48
C ARG A 96 2.22 -13.21 -1.49
N CYS A 97 0.92 -13.19 -1.77
CA CYS A 97 -0.03 -14.02 -1.04
C CYS A 97 0.12 -15.48 -1.49
N VAL A 98 0.57 -16.35 -0.59
CA VAL A 98 0.90 -17.76 -0.90
C VAL A 98 -0.33 -18.54 -1.37
N THR A 99 -1.50 -18.26 -0.79
CA THR A 99 -2.76 -18.99 -1.10
C THR A 99 -3.27 -18.78 -2.53
N CYS A 100 -2.87 -17.70 -3.22
CA CYS A 100 -3.35 -17.40 -4.58
C CYS A 100 -2.28 -16.93 -5.57
N ASN A 101 -1.00 -16.94 -5.16
CA ASN A 101 0.17 -16.56 -5.95
C ASN A 101 0.03 -15.21 -6.67
N LYS A 102 -0.48 -14.20 -5.96
CA LYS A 102 -0.63 -12.83 -6.45
C LYS A 102 0.15 -11.86 -5.56
N TRP A 103 0.77 -10.87 -6.20
CA TRP A 103 1.58 -9.85 -5.56
C TRP A 103 0.76 -8.61 -5.19
N PHE A 104 1.05 -8.06 -4.01
CA PHE A 104 0.43 -6.85 -3.49
C PHE A 104 1.47 -6.00 -2.75
N CYS A 105 1.37 -4.67 -2.87
CA CYS A 105 2.27 -3.78 -2.17
C CYS A 105 1.86 -3.54 -0.71
N ASN A 106 2.81 -3.10 0.11
CA ASN A 106 2.55 -2.61 1.46
C ASN A 106 2.13 -1.11 1.49
N SER A 107 1.95 -0.48 0.33
CA SER A 107 1.40 0.88 0.22
C SER A 107 -0.12 0.89 0.45
N ARG A 108 -0.64 2.01 0.96
CA ARG A 108 -2.08 2.21 1.23
C ARG A 108 -2.90 2.71 0.04
N GLY A 109 -2.27 3.43 -0.89
CA GLY A 109 -2.99 4.14 -1.96
C GLY A 109 -4.12 5.01 -1.38
N ASN A 110 -5.29 4.96 -2.01
CA ASN A 110 -6.49 5.67 -1.56
C ASN A 110 -7.30 4.88 -0.51
N THR A 111 -6.69 3.92 0.20
CA THR A 111 -7.39 3.00 1.11
C THR A 111 -6.90 3.06 2.57
N SER A 112 -7.70 2.54 3.49
CA SER A 112 -7.43 2.62 4.94
C SER A 112 -6.34 1.68 5.45
N GLY A 113 -6.10 0.55 4.78
CA GLY A 113 -5.02 -0.40 5.05
C GLY A 113 -4.09 -0.59 3.83
N SER A 114 -2.99 -1.32 3.97
CA SER A 114 -2.13 -1.61 2.81
C SER A 114 -2.76 -2.63 1.86
N HIS A 115 -2.38 -2.59 0.58
CA HIS A 115 -2.99 -3.44 -0.45
C HIS A 115 -2.88 -4.94 -0.14
N ILE A 116 -1.75 -5.41 0.43
CA ILE A 116 -1.61 -6.80 0.90
C ILE A 116 -2.58 -7.13 2.04
N ILE A 117 -2.71 -6.29 3.07
CA ILE A 117 -3.62 -6.53 4.20
C ILE A 117 -5.08 -6.52 3.74
N ASN A 118 -5.46 -5.55 2.91
CA ASN A 118 -6.80 -5.43 2.32
C ASN A 118 -7.15 -6.67 1.48
N HIS A 119 -6.19 -7.21 0.73
CA HIS A 119 -6.36 -8.47 0.00
C HIS A 119 -6.60 -9.65 0.94
N LEU A 120 -5.70 -9.86 1.92
CA LEU A 120 -5.76 -11.00 2.83
C LEU A 120 -7.09 -11.06 3.58
N VAL A 121 -7.55 -9.93 4.14
CA VAL A 121 -8.83 -9.84 4.86
C VAL A 121 -10.01 -10.14 3.94
N ARG A 122 -10.07 -9.53 2.75
CA ARG A 122 -11.19 -9.74 1.80
C ARG A 122 -11.24 -11.16 1.23
N ALA A 123 -10.09 -11.79 1.02
CA ALA A 123 -9.99 -13.15 0.49
C ALA A 123 -9.97 -14.24 1.59
N LYS A 124 -9.92 -13.86 2.87
CA LYS A 124 -9.74 -14.75 4.04
C LYS A 124 -8.44 -15.57 4.01
N HIS A 125 -7.45 -15.10 3.23
CA HIS A 125 -6.10 -15.65 3.16
C HIS A 125 -5.29 -15.21 4.39
N ARG A 126 -4.22 -15.96 4.72
CA ARG A 126 -3.47 -15.79 5.97
C ARG A 126 -1.95 -15.79 5.81
N GLU A 127 -1.44 -16.22 4.66
CA GLU A 127 -0.02 -16.55 4.45
C GLU A 127 0.61 -15.64 3.39
N VAL A 128 1.85 -15.21 3.66
CA VAL A 128 2.59 -14.23 2.85
C VAL A 128 4.05 -14.67 2.72
N ALA A 129 4.62 -14.49 1.52
CA ALA A 129 6.04 -14.62 1.24
C ALA A 129 6.63 -13.31 0.70
N LEU A 130 7.91 -13.09 0.97
CA LEU A 130 8.69 -11.95 0.47
C LEU A 130 9.23 -12.21 -0.95
N HIS A 131 9.78 -11.17 -1.59
CA HIS A 131 10.38 -11.28 -2.91
C HIS A 131 11.73 -12.03 -2.88
N PRO A 132 12.08 -12.88 -3.87
CA PRO A 132 13.39 -13.54 -3.92
C PRO A 132 14.59 -12.60 -3.77
N ASP A 133 14.54 -11.43 -4.40
CA ASP A 133 15.60 -10.40 -4.32
C ASP A 133 15.48 -9.46 -3.10
N SER A 134 14.60 -9.76 -2.14
CA SER A 134 14.50 -9.03 -0.87
C SER A 134 15.76 -9.27 -0.01
N PRO A 135 16.16 -8.34 0.88
CA PRO A 135 17.21 -8.59 1.87
C PRO A 135 17.00 -9.81 2.79
N LEU A 136 15.79 -10.39 2.81
CA LEU A 136 15.44 -11.63 3.53
C LEU A 136 15.16 -12.82 2.60
N GLY A 137 15.42 -12.70 1.30
CA GLY A 137 15.11 -13.69 0.26
C GLY A 137 13.62 -14.03 0.14
N GLU A 138 13.31 -15.14 -0.54
CA GLU A 138 11.95 -15.69 -0.65
C GLU A 138 11.48 -16.38 0.65
N THR A 139 11.46 -15.63 1.74
CA THR A 139 11.01 -16.12 3.05
C THR A 139 9.48 -16.06 3.16
N THR A 140 8.86 -17.18 3.51
CA THR A 140 7.46 -17.22 3.98
C THR A 140 7.40 -16.85 5.46
N LEU A 141 6.47 -15.98 5.85
CA LEU A 141 6.36 -15.51 7.23
C LEU A 141 5.68 -16.59 8.10
N GLU A 142 6.43 -17.17 9.05
CA GLU A 142 5.95 -18.21 9.97
C GLU A 142 6.52 -18.07 11.39
N CYS A 143 5.81 -18.62 12.37
CA CYS A 143 6.23 -18.64 13.77
C CYS A 143 7.35 -19.66 14.00
N TYR A 144 8.51 -19.19 14.49
CA TYR A 144 9.68 -20.02 14.77
C TYR A 144 9.42 -21.20 15.74
N SER A 145 8.44 -21.06 16.64
CA SER A 145 8.13 -22.07 17.67
C SER A 145 7.15 -23.15 17.20
N CYS A 146 6.22 -22.82 16.29
CA CYS A 146 5.10 -23.73 15.94
C CYS A 146 4.75 -23.82 14.44
N GLY A 147 5.50 -23.15 13.56
CA GLY A 147 5.27 -23.18 12.10
C GLY A 147 3.97 -22.50 11.64
N CYS A 148 3.25 -21.80 12.53
CA CYS A 148 2.02 -21.11 12.17
C CYS A 148 2.30 -19.96 11.19
N LYS A 149 1.66 -20.00 10.02
CA LYS A 149 1.85 -19.05 8.90
C LYS A 149 0.87 -17.87 8.88
N ASN A 150 -0.01 -17.79 9.88
CA ASN A 150 -1.07 -16.78 9.92
C ASN A 150 -0.51 -15.43 10.35
N VAL A 151 -0.23 -14.53 9.39
CA VAL A 151 0.41 -13.23 9.65
C VAL A 151 -0.36 -12.33 10.61
N PHE A 152 -1.66 -12.54 10.79
CA PHE A 152 -2.49 -11.81 11.76
C PHE A 152 -2.27 -12.26 13.23
N LEU A 153 -1.56 -13.37 13.45
CA LEU A 153 -1.16 -13.85 14.78
C LEU A 153 0.35 -13.69 15.03
N LEU A 154 1.14 -13.35 14.01
CA LEU A 154 2.58 -13.16 14.15
C LEU A 154 2.90 -11.80 14.77
N GLY A 155 3.75 -11.82 15.79
CA GLY A 155 4.53 -10.69 16.27
C GLY A 155 6.02 -10.97 16.11
N PHE A 156 6.85 -10.00 16.48
CA PHE A 156 8.30 -10.17 16.54
C PHE A 156 8.83 -9.82 17.94
N ILE A 157 9.94 -10.46 18.33
CA ILE A 157 10.74 -10.07 19.50
C ILE A 157 12.13 -9.65 18.99
N PRO A 158 12.59 -8.42 19.29
CA PRO A 158 13.97 -8.01 19.01
C PRO A 158 14.95 -8.61 20.03
N ALA A 159 16.14 -8.97 19.58
CA ALA A 159 17.24 -9.37 20.45
C ALA A 159 17.90 -8.16 21.13
N LYS A 160 18.68 -8.40 22.19
CA LYS A 160 19.47 -7.36 22.89
C LYS A 160 20.58 -6.71 22.06
N SER A 161 20.85 -7.28 20.88
CA SER A 161 21.61 -6.67 19.80
C SER A 161 20.64 -6.45 18.64
N ASP A 162 20.42 -5.20 18.26
CA ASP A 162 19.28 -4.75 17.42
C ASP A 162 19.28 -5.27 15.96
N THR A 163 20.21 -6.17 15.62
CA THR A 163 20.38 -6.79 14.31
C THR A 163 19.61 -8.11 14.13
N VAL A 164 19.01 -8.67 15.19
CA VAL A 164 18.30 -9.97 15.15
C VAL A 164 16.88 -9.83 15.68
N VAL A 165 15.91 -10.35 14.91
CA VAL A 165 14.49 -10.44 15.27
C VAL A 165 13.99 -11.87 15.12
N VAL A 166 13.05 -12.30 15.98
CA VAL A 166 12.43 -13.64 15.92
C VAL A 166 10.92 -13.49 15.79
N LEU A 167 10.30 -14.21 14.85
CA LEU A 167 8.85 -14.25 14.66
C LEU A 167 8.20 -15.30 15.56
N LEU A 168 7.17 -14.92 16.32
CA LEU A 168 6.41 -15.79 17.21
C LEU A 168 4.92 -15.47 17.14
N CYS A 169 4.07 -16.42 17.55
CA CYS A 169 2.65 -16.13 17.76
C CYS A 169 2.43 -15.27 19.02
N ARG A 170 1.43 -14.39 18.95
CA ARG A 170 0.87 -13.65 20.08
C ARG A 170 -0.17 -14.46 20.84
#